data_AF-A0A3A9SW13-F1
#
_entry.id   AF-A0A3A9SW13-F1
#
_cell.length_a   1.000
_cell.length_b   1.000
_cell.length_c   1.000
_cell.angle_alpha   90.00
_cell.angle_beta   90.00
_cell.angle_gamma   90.00
#
_symmetry.space_group_name_H-M   'P 1'
#
loop_
_entity.id
_entity.type
_entity.pdbx_description
1 polymer ?
#
loop_
_entity_poly.entity_id
_entity_poly.type
_entity_poly.pdbx_seq_one_letter_code
_entity_poly.pdbx_strand_id
1 'polypeptide(L)'
;MKKFFRKSFCLGLLIILVLNAIGCAKKDDKLEAYKNEMTQFYDKLASLGDSIDAIDADSEGSKEELLGYLDEMNDAYQQMGQLEVPEAFSGISDITVEAAEYMQKANECYHLAYDGDFDEDNEQLASQYYERANNRAVVILQVLHGEVPSGEGVSVETEDAYQLSTIDSDISTE
;
A
#
# COMPACT_ATOMS: atom_id res chain seq x y z
N MET A 1 38.68 3.62 36.65
CA MET A 1 38.03 3.00 37.84
C MET A 1 36.61 3.55 37.88
N LYS A 2 35.51 2.82 37.72
CA LYS A 2 35.12 1.48 38.18
C LYS A 2 34.43 0.68 37.07
N LYS A 3 34.50 -0.64 37.20
CA LYS A 3 33.96 -1.69 36.32
C LYS A 3 32.53 -2.07 36.74
N PHE A 4 31.90 -2.90 35.91
CA PHE A 4 30.72 -3.78 36.14
C PHE A 4 29.34 -3.14 35.93
N PHE A 5 28.38 -3.74 35.23
CA PHE A 5 28.03 -5.16 35.18
C PHE A 5 27.29 -5.53 33.86
N ARG A 6 27.75 -6.58 33.17
CA ARG A 6 27.01 -7.32 32.11
C ARG A 6 25.83 -8.05 32.74
N LYS A 7 24.61 -7.89 32.22
CA LYS A 7 23.57 -8.94 32.25
C LYS A 7 22.71 -8.86 30.99
N SER A 8 22.94 -9.79 30.07
CA SER A 8 21.97 -10.19 29.05
C SER A 8 20.71 -10.65 29.77
N PHE A 9 19.60 -9.98 29.51
CA PHE A 9 18.28 -10.46 29.90
C PHE A 9 17.52 -10.77 28.63
N CYS A 10 17.64 -12.03 28.19
CA CYS A 10 16.75 -12.62 27.22
C CYS A 10 15.37 -12.74 27.89
N LEU A 11 14.53 -11.72 27.76
CA LEU A 11 13.11 -11.82 28.10
C LEU A 11 12.37 -12.23 26.84
N GLY A 12 12.24 -13.55 26.64
CA GLY A 12 11.33 -14.11 25.67
C GLY A 12 9.89 -13.77 26.06
N LEU A 13 9.26 -12.88 25.30
CA LEU A 13 7.87 -12.52 25.46
C LEU A 13 7.03 -13.60 24.75
N LEU A 14 6.58 -14.56 25.54
CA LEU A 14 5.75 -15.68 25.11
C LEU A 14 4.33 -15.15 24.82
N ILE A 15 4.05 -14.79 23.57
CA ILE A 15 2.70 -14.44 23.10
C ILE A 15 1.88 -15.74 23.06
N ILE A 16 1.03 -15.94 24.07
CA ILE A 16 0.03 -17.01 24.08
C ILE A 16 -1.12 -16.54 23.19
N LEU A 17 -1.10 -17.01 21.94
CA LEU A 17 -2.15 -16.82 20.96
C LEU A 17 -3.31 -17.76 21.33
N VAL A 18 -4.42 -17.18 21.78
CA VAL A 18 -5.63 -17.90 22.19
C VAL A 18 -6.27 -18.52 20.95
N LEU A 19 -6.40 -19.85 21.01
CA LEU A 19 -7.26 -20.75 20.23
C LEU A 19 -8.16 -20.07 19.18
N ASN A 20 -7.75 -20.12 17.91
CA ASN A 20 -8.70 -19.99 16.81
C ASN A 20 -9.50 -21.29 16.72
N ALA A 21 -10.79 -21.18 17.01
CA ALA A 21 -11.77 -22.21 16.73
C ALA A 21 -11.73 -22.55 15.23
N ILE A 22 -11.75 -23.85 14.95
CA ILE A 22 -11.79 -24.44 13.62
C ILE A 22 -13.17 -24.12 13.01
N GLY A 23 -13.25 -22.99 12.32
CA GLY A 23 -14.27 -22.73 11.31
C GLY A 23 -13.70 -23.16 9.96
N CYS A 24 -14.27 -24.21 9.37
CA CYS A 24 -13.93 -24.66 8.03
C CYS A 24 -14.44 -23.62 7.00
N ALA A 25 -13.71 -22.52 6.83
CA ALA A 25 -13.90 -21.62 5.70
C ALA A 25 -13.07 -22.19 4.54
N LYS A 26 -13.71 -22.41 3.38
CA LYS A 26 -12.97 -22.59 2.13
C LYS A 26 -11.91 -21.48 2.08
N LYS A 27 -10.64 -21.82 1.87
CA LYS A 27 -9.63 -20.82 1.53
C LYS A 27 -10.22 -19.98 0.41
N ASP A 28 -10.35 -18.69 0.64
CA ASP A 28 -10.74 -17.77 -0.42
C ASP A 28 -9.50 -17.62 -1.31
N ASP A 29 -9.39 -18.51 -2.28
CA ASP A 29 -8.26 -18.58 -3.20
C ASP A 29 -8.02 -17.23 -3.91
N LYS A 30 -9.09 -16.43 -4.11
CA LYS A 30 -8.98 -15.07 -4.69
C LYS A 30 -8.33 -14.09 -3.71
N LEU A 31 -8.72 -14.13 -2.44
CA LEU A 31 -8.14 -13.28 -1.40
C LEU A 31 -6.66 -13.59 -1.17
N GLU A 32 -6.29 -14.88 -1.13
CA GLU A 32 -4.90 -15.31 -0.98
C GLU A 32 -4.07 -14.91 -2.20
N ALA A 33 -4.60 -15.08 -3.41
CA ALA A 33 -3.95 -14.62 -4.64
C ALA A 33 -3.74 -13.09 -4.65
N TYR A 34 -4.78 -12.30 -4.34
CA TYR A 34 -4.66 -10.83 -4.27
C TYR A 34 -3.57 -10.39 -3.29
N LYS A 35 -3.54 -10.97 -2.07
CA LYS A 35 -2.48 -10.65 -1.10
C LYS A 35 -1.08 -11.01 -1.60
N ASN A 36 -0.94 -12.09 -2.35
CA ASN A 36 0.33 -12.48 -2.95
C ASN A 36 0.76 -11.50 -4.07
N GLU A 37 -0.17 -11.07 -4.93
CA GLU A 37 0.11 -10.04 -5.93
C GLU A 37 0.51 -8.71 -5.27
N MET A 38 -0.21 -8.29 -4.23
CA MET A 38 0.14 -7.08 -3.48
C MET A 38 1.51 -7.20 -2.79
N THR A 39 1.86 -8.37 -2.26
CA THR A 39 3.20 -8.61 -1.67
C THR A 39 4.29 -8.42 -2.73
N GLN A 40 4.11 -9.03 -3.91
CA GLN A 40 5.05 -8.87 -5.03
C GLN A 40 5.17 -7.41 -5.49
N PHE A 41 4.06 -6.67 -5.52
CA PHE A 41 4.06 -5.25 -5.81
C PHE A 41 4.94 -4.46 -4.83
N TYR A 42 4.76 -4.62 -3.51
CA TYR A 42 5.58 -3.91 -2.52
C TYR A 42 7.06 -4.35 -2.53
N ASP A 43 7.34 -5.63 -2.74
CA ASP A 43 8.71 -6.13 -2.89
C ASP A 43 9.39 -5.50 -4.11
N LYS A 44 8.66 -5.35 -5.23
CA LYS A 44 9.15 -4.67 -6.43
C LYS A 44 9.38 -3.17 -6.17
N LEU A 45 8.49 -2.48 -5.48
CA LEU A 45 8.68 -1.07 -5.12
C LEU A 45 9.92 -0.87 -4.25
N ALA A 46 10.12 -1.70 -3.22
CA ALA A 46 11.29 -1.62 -2.36
C ALA A 46 12.59 -1.83 -3.15
N SER A 47 12.62 -2.84 -4.02
CA SER A 47 13.77 -3.14 -4.88
C SER A 47 14.08 -2.02 -5.88
N LEU A 48 13.05 -1.40 -6.47
CA LEU A 48 13.21 -0.25 -7.36
C LEU A 48 13.67 1.00 -6.59
N GLY A 49 13.13 1.23 -5.39
CA GLY A 49 13.59 2.31 -4.52
C GLY A 49 15.08 2.18 -4.18
N ASP A 50 15.52 0.99 -3.78
CA ASP A 50 16.94 0.70 -3.54
C ASP A 50 17.80 0.93 -4.81
N SER A 51 17.28 0.57 -5.99
CA SER A 51 17.96 0.78 -7.27
C SER A 51 18.09 2.27 -7.62
N ILE A 52 17.03 3.06 -7.40
CA ILE A 52 17.04 4.52 -7.60
C ILE A 52 18.00 5.21 -6.63
N ASP A 53 17.98 4.84 -5.36
CA ASP A 53 18.88 5.38 -4.33
C ASP A 53 20.36 5.07 -4.60
N ALA A 54 20.64 4.02 -5.37
CA ALA A 54 21.98 3.60 -5.74
C ALA A 54 22.53 4.30 -7.01
N ILE A 55 21.72 5.09 -7.72
CA ILE A 55 22.16 5.80 -8.92
C ILE A 55 23.30 6.78 -8.58
N ASP A 56 24.40 6.68 -9.33
CA ASP A 56 25.45 7.70 -9.31
C ASP A 56 25.00 8.88 -10.16
N ALA A 57 24.53 9.95 -9.51
CA ALA A 57 24.00 11.14 -10.17
C ALA A 57 25.01 11.82 -11.11
N ASP A 58 26.32 11.67 -10.85
CA ASP A 58 27.38 12.27 -11.66
C ASP A 58 27.79 11.40 -12.87
N SER A 59 27.22 10.20 -12.99
CA SER A 59 27.55 9.27 -14.07
C SER A 59 26.89 9.65 -15.41
N GLU A 60 27.59 9.33 -16.51
CA GLU A 60 26.99 9.39 -17.85
C GLU A 60 25.94 8.28 -17.95
N GLY A 61 24.67 8.66 -18.13
CA GLY A 61 23.54 7.70 -18.18
C GLY A 61 22.64 7.69 -16.94
N SER A 62 22.96 8.47 -15.89
CA SER A 62 22.17 8.51 -14.65
C SER A 62 20.69 8.87 -14.88
N LYS A 63 20.45 9.74 -15.86
CA LYS A 63 19.11 10.16 -16.30
C LYS A 63 18.34 9.01 -16.93
N GLU A 64 18.95 8.30 -17.87
CA GLU A 64 18.35 7.15 -18.54
C GLU A 64 18.06 6.01 -17.57
N GLU A 65 18.96 5.79 -16.60
CA GLU A 65 18.76 4.81 -15.53
C GLU A 65 17.58 5.18 -14.63
N LEU A 66 17.51 6.43 -14.16
CA LEU A 66 16.40 6.93 -13.35
C LEU A 66 15.06 6.76 -14.07
N LEU A 67 14.96 7.23 -15.32
CA LEU A 67 13.73 7.14 -16.11
C LEU A 67 13.34 5.68 -16.37
N GLY A 68 14.30 4.79 -16.60
CA GLY A 68 14.05 3.36 -16.75
C GLY A 68 13.46 2.72 -15.49
N TYR A 69 13.97 3.05 -14.30
CA TYR A 69 13.38 2.54 -13.06
C TYR A 69 12.00 3.14 -12.77
N LEU A 70 11.76 4.39 -13.15
CA LEU A 70 10.43 5.03 -13.03
C LEU A 70 9.41 4.39 -13.99
N ASP A 71 9.83 4.00 -15.19
CA ASP A 71 9.01 3.22 -16.12
C ASP A 71 8.62 1.86 -15.51
N GLU A 72 9.60 1.12 -14.97
CA GLU A 72 9.34 -0.16 -14.30
C GLU A 72 8.44 0.00 -13.06
N MET A 73 8.60 1.11 -12.33
CA MET A 73 7.74 1.42 -11.19
C MET A 73 6.31 1.71 -11.64
N ASN A 74 6.14 2.53 -12.68
CA ASN A 74 4.84 2.79 -13.25
C ASN A 74 4.16 1.50 -13.73
N ASP A 75 4.88 0.61 -14.40
CA ASP A 75 4.35 -0.69 -14.82
C ASP A 75 3.84 -1.53 -13.63
N ALA A 76 4.57 -1.54 -12.50
CA ALA A 76 4.13 -2.22 -11.29
C ALA A 76 2.82 -1.59 -10.72
N TYR A 77 2.72 -0.27 -10.71
CA TYR A 77 1.50 0.43 -10.31
C TYR A 77 0.32 0.17 -11.26
N GLN A 78 0.57 0.13 -12.58
CA GLN A 78 -0.47 -0.22 -13.57
C GLN A 78 -0.99 -1.64 -13.37
N GLN A 79 -0.09 -2.60 -13.10
CA GLN A 79 -0.47 -3.98 -12.81
C GLN A 79 -1.31 -4.06 -11.54
N MET A 80 -0.91 -3.38 -10.47
CA MET A 80 -1.68 -3.29 -9.23
C MET A 80 -3.08 -2.71 -9.47
N GLY A 81 -3.19 -1.61 -10.21
CA GLY A 81 -4.47 -0.95 -10.50
C GLY A 81 -5.45 -1.81 -11.32
N GLN A 82 -4.96 -2.85 -12.01
CA GLN A 82 -5.76 -3.78 -12.81
C GLN A 82 -6.21 -5.03 -12.04
N LEU A 83 -5.72 -5.24 -10.80
CA LEU A 83 -6.10 -6.40 -9.99
C LEU A 83 -7.59 -6.34 -9.61
N GLU A 84 -8.28 -7.48 -9.69
CA GLU A 84 -9.63 -7.62 -9.13
C GLU A 84 -9.54 -7.54 -7.60
N VAL A 85 -10.00 -6.43 -7.02
CA VAL A 85 -10.00 -6.22 -5.57
C VAL A 85 -11.08 -7.09 -4.92
N PRO A 86 -10.72 -7.99 -3.99
CA PRO A 86 -11.70 -8.83 -3.30
C PRO A 86 -12.73 -8.01 -2.51
N GLU A 87 -13.94 -8.55 -2.32
CA GLU A 87 -15.04 -7.89 -1.60
C GLU A 87 -14.62 -7.42 -0.18
N ALA A 88 -13.79 -8.22 0.51
CA ALA A 88 -13.22 -7.89 1.81
C ALA A 88 -12.37 -6.60 1.84
N PHE A 89 -11.91 -6.15 0.66
CA PHE A 89 -11.11 -4.94 0.46
C PHE A 89 -11.78 -3.94 -0.48
N SER A 90 -13.09 -4.07 -0.74
CA SER A 90 -13.82 -3.20 -1.66
C SER A 90 -13.66 -1.69 -1.39
N GLY A 91 -13.49 -1.30 -0.12
CA GLY A 91 -13.26 0.09 0.30
C GLY A 91 -11.96 0.74 -0.20
N ILE A 92 -11.02 -0.03 -0.77
CA ILE A 92 -9.79 0.49 -1.39
C ILE A 92 -9.76 0.32 -2.91
N SER A 93 -10.84 -0.13 -3.54
CA SER A 93 -10.85 -0.40 -4.99
C SER A 93 -10.55 0.84 -5.84
N ASP A 94 -11.08 2.00 -5.45
CA ASP A 94 -10.81 3.24 -6.19
C ASP A 94 -9.39 3.76 -5.89
N ILE A 95 -8.87 3.49 -4.67
CA ILE A 95 -7.55 3.89 -4.22
C ILE A 95 -6.44 3.18 -5.01
N THR A 96 -6.62 1.91 -5.41
CA THR A 96 -5.65 1.20 -6.26
C THR A 96 -5.57 1.80 -7.66
N VAL A 97 -6.70 2.24 -8.22
CA VAL A 97 -6.76 2.91 -9.52
C VAL A 97 -6.15 4.31 -9.44
N GLU A 98 -6.50 5.10 -8.43
CA GLU A 98 -5.92 6.43 -8.21
C GLU A 98 -4.39 6.38 -8.07
N ALA A 99 -3.87 5.39 -7.33
CA ALA A 99 -2.43 5.19 -7.20
C ALA A 99 -1.75 4.97 -8.56
N ALA A 100 -2.35 4.14 -9.41
CA ALA A 100 -1.85 3.88 -10.76
C ALA A 100 -1.90 5.13 -11.66
N GLU A 101 -3.00 5.88 -11.62
CA GLU A 101 -3.13 7.12 -12.37
C GLU A 101 -2.13 8.19 -11.94
N TYR A 102 -1.88 8.33 -10.63
CA TYR A 102 -0.89 9.26 -10.13
C TYR A 102 0.53 8.84 -10.52
N MET A 103 0.87 7.55 -10.44
CA MET A 103 2.20 7.10 -10.85
C MET A 103 2.41 7.29 -12.36
N GLN A 104 1.37 7.07 -13.16
CA GLN A 104 1.44 7.36 -14.59
C GLN A 104 1.77 8.83 -14.86
N LYS A 105 1.03 9.75 -14.22
CA LYS A 105 1.29 11.20 -14.36
C LYS A 105 2.68 11.58 -13.87
N ALA A 106 3.15 10.97 -12.77
CA ALA A 106 4.50 11.18 -12.27
C ALA A 106 5.55 10.76 -13.31
N ASN A 107 5.41 9.56 -13.87
CA ASN A 107 6.33 9.04 -14.88
C ASN A 107 6.36 9.93 -16.13
N GLU A 108 5.18 10.30 -16.65
CA GLU A 108 5.06 11.21 -17.79
C GLU A 108 5.75 12.56 -17.53
N CYS A 109 5.52 13.16 -16.35
CA CYS A 109 6.16 14.42 -15.98
C CYS A 109 7.69 14.28 -15.78
N TYR A 110 8.20 13.18 -15.23
CA TYR A 110 9.64 12.95 -15.14
C TYR A 110 10.28 12.83 -16.52
N HIS A 111 9.66 12.12 -17.46
CA HIS A 111 10.15 12.08 -18.84
C HIS A 111 10.17 13.47 -19.48
N LEU A 112 9.11 14.27 -19.29
CA LEU A 112 9.08 15.66 -19.78
C LEU A 112 10.15 16.54 -19.13
N ALA A 113 10.42 16.36 -17.83
CA ALA A 113 11.43 17.12 -17.10
C ALA A 113 12.85 16.90 -17.64
N TYR A 114 13.09 15.73 -18.25
CA TYR A 114 14.40 15.26 -18.69
C TYR A 114 14.52 15.12 -20.23
N ASP A 115 13.48 15.47 -20.99
CA ASP A 115 13.47 15.49 -22.45
C ASP A 115 14.09 16.78 -23.00
N GLY A 116 15.42 16.75 -23.16
CA GLY A 116 16.20 17.90 -23.61
C GLY A 116 16.82 18.66 -22.45
N ASP A 117 16.59 19.98 -22.39
CA ASP A 117 17.01 20.81 -21.27
C ASP A 117 16.13 20.51 -20.04
N PHE A 118 16.72 20.52 -18.85
CA PHE A 118 16.00 20.23 -17.62
C PHE A 118 14.86 21.23 -17.36
N ASP A 119 13.66 20.71 -17.10
CA ASP A 119 12.47 21.48 -16.76
C ASP A 119 12.05 21.24 -15.31
N GLU A 120 12.34 22.24 -14.47
CA GLU A 120 12.06 22.23 -13.03
C GLU A 120 10.56 22.18 -12.70
N ASP A 121 9.70 22.78 -13.54
CA ASP A 121 8.26 22.79 -13.29
C ASP A 121 7.67 21.39 -13.49
N ASN A 122 8.14 20.68 -14.53
CA ASN A 122 7.76 19.29 -14.77
C ASN A 122 8.33 18.34 -13.70
N GLU A 123 9.57 18.54 -13.24
CA GLU A 123 10.14 17.73 -12.15
C GLU A 123 9.33 17.89 -10.85
N GLN A 124 9.01 19.14 -10.47
CA GLN A 124 8.24 19.41 -9.27
C GLN A 124 6.83 18.82 -9.34
N LEU A 125 6.20 18.87 -10.51
CA LEU A 125 4.89 18.26 -10.72
C LEU A 125 4.98 16.72 -10.66
N ALA A 126 6.03 16.13 -11.23
CA ALA A 126 6.30 14.70 -11.15
C ALA A 126 6.43 14.24 -9.70
N SER A 127 7.24 14.95 -8.90
CA SER A 127 7.45 14.68 -7.48
C SER A 127 6.14 14.69 -6.68
N GLN A 128 5.25 15.67 -6.93
CA GLN A 128 3.94 15.72 -6.28
C GLN A 128 3.04 14.54 -6.64
N TYR A 129 3.03 14.11 -7.90
CA TYR A 129 2.25 12.95 -8.31
C TYR A 129 2.84 11.65 -7.76
N TYR A 130 4.17 11.54 -7.74
CA TYR A 130 4.89 10.42 -7.12
C TYR A 130 4.54 10.29 -5.62
N GLU A 131 4.54 11.40 -4.89
CA GLU A 131 4.16 11.42 -3.47
C GLU A 131 2.71 10.97 -3.27
N ARG A 132 1.78 11.44 -4.12
CA ARG A 132 0.36 11.02 -4.06
C ARG A 132 0.19 9.54 -4.35
N ALA A 133 0.87 9.00 -5.36
CA ALA A 133 0.86 7.57 -5.68
C ALA A 133 1.34 6.72 -4.48
N ASN A 134 2.47 7.11 -3.88
CA ASN A 134 3.01 6.41 -2.72
C ASN A 134 2.14 6.56 -1.47
N ASN A 135 1.51 7.71 -1.24
CA ASN A 135 0.53 7.87 -0.16
C ASN A 135 -0.63 6.88 -0.31
N ARG A 136 -1.15 6.69 -1.54
CA ARG A 136 -2.19 5.70 -1.83
C ARG A 136 -1.69 4.27 -1.61
N ALA A 137 -0.46 3.96 -2.04
CA ALA A 137 0.17 2.67 -1.77
C ALA A 137 0.31 2.38 -0.27
N VAL A 138 0.65 3.38 0.56
CA VAL A 138 0.71 3.22 2.03
C VAL A 138 -0.68 2.95 2.61
N VAL A 139 -1.71 3.67 2.18
CA VAL A 139 -3.10 3.47 2.62
C VAL A 139 -3.58 2.05 2.31
N ILE A 140 -3.29 1.55 1.11
CA ILE A 140 -3.60 0.16 0.72
C ILE A 140 -2.89 -0.83 1.65
N LEU A 141 -1.61 -0.59 1.96
CA LEU A 141 -0.81 -1.46 2.84
C LEU A 141 -1.40 -1.55 4.26
N GLN A 142 -1.84 -0.41 4.81
CA GLN A 142 -2.53 -0.36 6.11
C GLN A 142 -3.77 -1.26 6.12
N VAL A 143 -4.62 -1.16 5.08
CA VAL A 143 -5.83 -1.99 4.96
C VAL A 143 -5.48 -3.47 4.82
N LEU A 144 -4.45 -3.82 4.05
CA LEU A 144 -3.98 -5.21 3.91
C LEU A 144 -3.50 -5.80 5.25
N HIS A 145 -2.93 -4.97 6.13
CA HIS A 145 -2.53 -5.34 7.48
C HIS A 145 -3.67 -5.31 8.51
N GLY A 146 -4.87 -4.89 8.11
CA GLY A 146 -6.03 -4.78 8.99
C GLY A 146 -6.00 -3.55 9.91
N GLU A 147 -5.23 -2.53 9.54
CA GLU A 147 -5.17 -1.24 10.23
C GLU A 147 -6.32 -0.33 9.77
N VAL A 148 -6.64 0.69 10.59
CA VAL A 148 -7.53 1.77 10.16
C VAL A 148 -6.71 2.69 9.25
N PRO A 149 -7.06 2.83 7.95
CA PRO A 149 -6.25 3.61 7.02
C PRO A 149 -6.25 5.09 7.37
N SER A 150 -5.10 5.73 7.14
CA SER A 150 -4.89 7.16 7.31
C SER A 150 -3.98 7.69 6.21
N GLY A 151 -4.32 8.81 5.60
CA GLY A 151 -3.51 9.43 4.55
C GLY A 151 -4.19 10.68 4.00
N GLU A 152 -3.49 11.42 3.14
CA GLU A 152 -4.05 12.62 2.51
C GLU A 152 -5.33 12.28 1.73
N GLY A 153 -6.43 12.97 2.02
CA GLY A 153 -7.70 12.76 1.32
C GLY A 153 -8.41 11.44 1.65
N VAL A 154 -8.00 10.72 2.70
CA VAL A 154 -8.67 9.48 3.16
C VAL A 154 -9.55 9.78 4.37
N SER A 155 -10.82 9.37 4.31
CA SER A 155 -11.76 9.37 5.43
C SER A 155 -12.40 8.01 5.58
N VAL A 156 -12.54 7.54 6.83
CA VAL A 156 -13.21 6.26 7.15
C VAL A 156 -14.60 6.55 7.66
N GLU A 157 -15.61 6.05 6.96
CA GLU A 157 -17.00 6.06 7.42
C GLU A 157 -17.33 4.70 8.03
N THR A 158 -17.88 4.70 9.25
CA THR A 158 -18.41 3.49 9.89
C THR A 158 -19.91 3.41 9.62
N GLU A 159 -20.39 2.34 8.98
CA GLU A 159 -21.83 2.09 8.96
C GLU A 159 -22.30 1.77 10.39
N ASP A 160 -23.12 2.66 10.96
CA ASP A 160 -23.84 2.38 12.20
C ASP A 160 -24.79 1.20 11.95
N ALA A 161 -24.56 0.08 12.66
CA ALA A 161 -25.44 -1.07 12.60
C ALA A 161 -26.85 -0.66 13.05
N TYR A 162 -27.78 -0.52 12.10
CA TYR A 162 -29.19 -0.33 12.38
C TYR A 162 -29.68 -1.46 13.29
N GLN A 163 -29.96 -1.12 14.54
CA GLN A 163 -30.62 -1.99 15.51
C GLN A 163 -31.96 -2.44 14.93
N LEU A 164 -32.05 -3.72 14.54
CA LEU A 164 -33.31 -4.39 14.21
C LEU A 164 -34.18 -4.47 15.47
N SER A 165 -35.24 -3.65 15.53
CA SER A 165 -36.37 -3.92 16.43
C SER A 165 -37.25 -4.98 15.79
N THR A 166 -37.09 -6.24 16.18
CA THR A 166 -38.12 -7.25 15.93
C THR A 166 -39.24 -7.05 16.96
N ILE A 167 -40.34 -6.39 16.57
CA ILE A 167 -41.61 -6.58 17.25
C ILE A 167 -42.17 -7.90 16.75
N ASP A 168 -41.73 -8.98 17.38
CA ASP A 168 -42.53 -10.19 17.56
C ASP A 168 -42.05 -10.86 18.85
N SER A 169 -42.52 -10.34 19.98
CA SER A 169 -42.70 -11.15 21.17
C SER A 169 -43.85 -10.60 22.00
N ASP A 170 -44.80 -11.50 22.25
CA ASP A 170 -45.95 -11.47 23.16
C ASP A 170 -47.22 -10.81 22.60
N ILE A 171 -48.11 -11.57 21.96
CA ILE A 171 -49.12 -12.42 22.64
C ILE A 171 -49.77 -11.68 23.81
N SER A 172 -50.96 -11.15 23.55
CA SER A 172 -52.06 -11.30 24.50
C SER A 172 -53.29 -11.74 23.72
N THR A 173 -53.53 -13.04 23.84
CA THR A 173 -54.82 -13.70 23.71
C THR A 173 -55.90 -12.87 24.41
N GLU A 174 -56.93 -12.43 23.68
CA GLU A 174 -58.37 -12.59 23.98
C GLU A 174 -59.23 -11.94 22.90
#